data_AF-A0A7X6V6P3-F1
#
_entry.id   AF-A0A7X6V6P3-F1
#
_cell.length_a   1.000
_cell.length_b   1.000
_cell.length_c   1.000
_cell.angle_alpha   90.00
_cell.angle_beta   90.00
_cell.angle_gamma   90.00
#
_symmetry.space_group_name_H-M   'P 1'
#
loop_
_entity.id
_entity.type
_entity.pdbx_description
1 polymer ?
#
loop_
_entity_poly.entity_id
_entity_poly.type
_entity_poly.pdbx_seq_one_letter_code
_entity_poly.pdbx_strand_id
1 'polypeptide(L)'
;MKLLVQRVSEASVSIDNVVKGAIGKGYMVLIGCRFDDSARDVDYLVQRLSALRIFEDSEGKMNLSIEQVGGSVLLISQFTLYADTKKGNRPSFIMSGDPDKASALYDYFIQQMRERLGNDRVACGEFGAEMKVSLVNDGPVTIELSSDSQQWHGKDSATSKPDEKSIKHGNAKPENGKPETGKQEKIKLEYRQVESQEDMAAAFKLISEIWSVCYRDVISKQQMDYMISYMYSPETIRKETADGRPMFLVKTDENNIGLLSYELDPDPEGVIYLHKIYLLPTLWGRGLGSTILSRVINHAKNAGATAVELNVNKKNTRAIRSYERNGFVTKSEIVKDIGNGFIMDDFLMRKEINNDK
;
A
#
# COMPACT_ATOMS: atom_id res chain seq x y z
N MET A 1 4.38 5.38 6.18
CA MET A 1 4.77 6.80 6.18
C MET A 1 4.36 7.39 7.51
N LYS A 2 5.16 8.30 8.07
CA LYS A 2 4.88 8.98 9.33
C LYS A 2 4.90 10.49 9.14
N LEU A 3 3.98 11.18 9.80
CA LEU A 3 3.96 12.62 9.93
C LEU A 3 4.05 12.99 11.41
N LEU A 4 4.92 13.94 11.75
CA LEU A 4 4.81 14.67 13.01
C LEU A 4 4.22 16.04 12.70
N VAL A 5 2.97 16.25 13.08
CA VAL A 5 2.18 17.45 12.77
C VAL A 5 2.20 18.36 13.98
N GLN A 6 2.61 19.61 13.78
CA GLN A 6 2.59 20.65 14.82
C GLN A 6 1.67 21.79 14.37
N ARG A 7 0.71 22.15 15.22
CA ARG A 7 -0.12 23.35 15.01
C ARG A 7 0.74 24.58 15.28
N VAL A 8 0.75 25.54 14.38
CA VAL A 8 1.62 26.73 14.48
C VAL A 8 0.85 28.01 14.21
N SER A 9 1.25 29.08 14.90
CA SER A 9 0.83 30.45 14.55
C SER A 9 1.70 31.01 13.41
N GLU A 10 2.95 30.55 13.31
CA GLU A 10 3.88 30.82 12.22
C GLU A 10 4.97 29.74 12.16
N ALA A 11 5.47 29.46 10.95
CA ALA A 11 6.63 28.61 10.75
C ALA A 11 7.38 28.97 9.46
N SER A 12 8.69 28.72 9.44
CA SER A 12 9.54 28.97 8.27
C SER A 12 10.70 27.97 8.19
N VAL A 13 11.24 27.83 6.98
CA VAL A 13 12.45 27.06 6.69
C VAL A 13 13.46 27.94 5.96
N SER A 14 14.70 27.90 6.44
CA SER A 14 15.82 28.60 5.83
C SER A 14 16.91 27.62 5.40
N ILE A 15 17.52 27.89 4.24
CA ILE A 15 18.68 27.18 3.69
C ILE A 15 19.72 28.25 3.37
N ASP A 16 20.96 28.07 3.83
CA ASP A 16 22.03 29.07 3.71
C ASP A 16 21.63 30.47 4.20
N ASN A 17 20.89 30.52 5.33
CA ASN A 17 20.33 31.74 5.93
C ASN A 17 19.30 32.50 5.06
N VAL A 18 18.80 31.89 3.99
CA VAL A 18 17.73 32.44 3.13
C VAL A 18 16.44 31.70 3.39
N VAL A 19 15.36 32.43 3.68
CA VAL A 19 14.02 31.85 3.84
C VAL A 19 13.54 31.29 2.50
N LYS A 20 13.29 29.98 2.45
CA LYS A 20 12.80 29.26 1.27
C LYS A 20 11.30 28.99 1.31
N GLY A 21 10.75 28.86 2.50
CA GLY A 21 9.32 28.67 2.73
C GLY A 21 8.91 29.26 4.07
N ALA A 22 7.73 29.89 4.10
CA ALA A 22 7.15 30.45 5.31
C ALA A 22 5.63 30.35 5.25
N ILE A 23 5.01 30.15 6.41
CA ILE A 23 3.57 30.11 6.60
C ILE A 23 3.18 30.92 7.85
N GLY A 24 1.97 31.46 7.84
CA GLY A 24 1.30 31.94 9.05
C GLY A 24 0.60 30.80 9.78
N LYS A 25 -0.63 31.05 10.27
CA LYS A 25 -1.46 30.06 10.94
C LYS A 25 -1.59 28.77 10.12
N GLY A 26 -1.25 27.64 10.71
CA GLY A 26 -1.20 26.40 9.94
C GLY A 26 -0.58 25.19 10.63
N TYR A 27 0.02 24.32 9.82
CA TYR A 27 0.79 23.16 10.27
C TYR A 27 2.24 23.24 9.82
N MET A 28 3.18 23.00 10.74
CA MET A 28 4.52 22.54 10.39
C MET A 28 4.53 21.02 10.47
N VAL A 29 4.92 20.35 9.38
CA VAL A 29 4.84 18.90 9.26
C VAL A 29 6.22 18.32 8.91
N LEU A 30 6.74 17.48 9.80
CA LEU A 30 7.88 16.62 9.50
C LEU A 30 7.37 15.33 8.85
N ILE A 31 7.91 14.97 7.68
CA ILE A 31 7.46 13.84 6.86
C ILE A 31 8.55 12.79 6.77
N GLY A 32 8.30 11.63 7.37
CA GLY A 32 9.18 10.47 7.31
C GLY A 32 8.65 9.45 6.32
N CYS A 33 9.50 9.02 5.39
CA CYS A 33 9.22 7.90 4.49
C CYS A 33 9.95 6.65 4.97
N ARG A 34 9.25 5.52 5.06
CA ARG A 34 9.77 4.17 5.27
C ARG A 34 10.09 3.54 3.91
N PHE A 35 10.99 2.55 3.90
CA PHE A 35 11.40 1.83 2.68
C PHE A 35 10.25 1.19 1.89
N ASP A 36 9.16 0.77 2.55
CA ASP A 36 8.00 0.10 1.96
C ASP A 36 6.82 1.05 1.66
N ASP A 37 6.96 2.36 1.91
CA ASP A 37 5.91 3.33 1.65
C ASP A 37 5.58 3.47 0.17
N SER A 38 4.36 3.90 -0.13
CA SER A 38 3.82 4.02 -1.48
C SER A 38 2.96 5.27 -1.65
N ALA A 39 2.57 5.57 -2.89
CA ALA A 39 1.62 6.64 -3.19
C ALA A 39 0.31 6.52 -2.38
N ARG A 40 -0.14 5.29 -2.09
CA ARG A 40 -1.33 5.07 -1.26
C ARG A 40 -1.17 5.60 0.17
N ASP A 41 0.03 5.48 0.73
CA ASP A 41 0.33 5.99 2.06
C ASP A 41 0.29 7.52 2.08
N VAL A 42 0.78 8.14 1.01
CA VAL A 42 0.67 9.58 0.77
C VAL A 42 -0.80 9.99 0.69
N ASP A 43 -1.60 9.38 -0.19
CA ASP A 43 -3.01 9.73 -0.37
C ASP A 43 -3.81 9.63 0.94
N TYR A 44 -3.58 8.55 1.69
CA TYR A 44 -4.20 8.34 3.00
C TYR A 44 -3.82 9.44 3.98
N LEU A 45 -2.52 9.76 4.08
CA LEU A 45 -2.03 10.75 5.05
C LEU A 45 -2.38 12.18 4.67
N VAL A 46 -2.41 12.52 3.38
CA VAL A 46 -2.92 13.81 2.87
C VAL A 46 -4.37 13.98 3.28
N GLN A 47 -5.21 12.96 3.07
CA GLN A 47 -6.61 13.02 3.52
C GLN A 47 -6.73 13.19 5.03
N ARG A 48 -5.95 12.44 5.81
CA ARG A 48 -5.93 12.51 7.27
C ARG A 48 -5.47 13.86 7.79
N LEU A 49 -4.40 14.42 7.22
CA LEU A 49 -3.81 15.70 7.60
C LEU A 49 -4.80 16.84 7.33
N SER A 50 -5.40 16.88 6.14
CA SER A 50 -6.37 17.91 5.78
C SER A 50 -7.67 17.83 6.59
N ALA A 51 -8.09 16.62 6.98
CA ALA A 51 -9.28 16.42 7.81
C ALA A 51 -9.03 16.51 9.32
N LEU A 52 -7.77 16.69 9.76
CA LEU A 52 -7.41 16.73 11.18
C LEU A 52 -8.03 17.97 11.84
N ARG A 53 -8.91 17.76 12.84
CA ARG A 53 -9.68 18.81 13.51
C ARG A 53 -8.98 19.23 14.80
N ILE A 54 -8.00 20.13 14.69
CA ILE A 54 -7.18 20.59 15.82
C ILE A 54 -7.12 22.11 15.95
N PHE A 55 -7.96 22.84 15.20
CA PHE A 55 -8.16 24.28 15.39
C PHE A 55 -9.47 24.54 16.14
N GLU A 56 -9.46 25.62 16.92
CA GLU A 56 -10.62 26.06 17.69
C GLU A 56 -11.73 26.63 16.81
N ASP A 57 -12.98 26.28 17.14
CA ASP A 57 -14.18 26.92 16.63
C ASP A 57 -14.55 28.18 17.46
N SER A 58 -15.72 28.77 17.20
CA SER A 58 -16.20 29.95 17.93
C SER A 58 -16.49 29.70 19.41
N GLU A 59 -16.57 28.45 19.85
CA GLU A 59 -16.74 28.06 21.26
C GLU A 59 -15.40 27.72 21.94
N GLY A 60 -14.27 27.86 21.23
CA GLY A 60 -12.95 27.49 21.73
C GLY A 60 -12.69 25.98 21.73
N LYS A 61 -13.51 25.17 21.03
CA LYS A 61 -13.33 23.72 20.95
C LYS A 61 -12.58 23.33 19.69
N MET A 62 -11.67 22.35 19.80
CA MET A 62 -10.87 21.84 18.69
C MET A 62 -11.72 21.02 17.69
N ASN A 63 -12.42 21.73 16.79
CA ASN A 63 -13.40 21.16 15.87
C ASN A 63 -13.17 21.57 14.40
N LEU A 64 -12.21 22.44 14.11
CA LEU A 64 -11.97 22.91 12.75
C LEU A 64 -10.71 22.28 12.16
N SER A 65 -10.80 21.92 10.88
CA SER A 65 -9.66 21.45 10.08
C SER A 65 -8.88 22.60 9.45
N ILE A 66 -7.72 22.29 8.87
CA ILE A 66 -6.88 23.27 8.16
C ILE A 66 -7.62 23.94 7.01
N GLU A 67 -8.46 23.18 6.30
CA GLU A 67 -9.28 23.66 5.19
C GLU A 67 -10.30 24.70 5.69
N GLN A 68 -10.93 24.44 6.83
CA GLN A 68 -11.98 25.29 7.41
C GLN A 68 -11.44 26.61 7.98
N VAL A 69 -10.19 26.63 8.45
CA VAL A 69 -9.56 27.85 8.98
C VAL A 69 -8.76 28.64 7.93
N GLY A 70 -8.75 28.17 6.68
CA GLY A 70 -7.94 28.79 5.62
C GLY A 70 -6.44 28.74 5.88
N GLY A 71 -5.97 27.80 6.72
CA GLY A 71 -4.57 27.74 7.14
C GLY A 71 -3.65 27.18 6.07
N SER A 72 -2.34 27.35 6.29
CA SER A 72 -1.28 26.88 5.38
C SER A 72 -0.48 25.71 5.97
N VAL A 73 0.33 25.05 5.16
CA VAL A 73 1.21 23.96 5.60
C VAL A 73 2.65 24.18 5.16
N LEU A 74 3.59 23.89 6.06
CA LEU A 74 5.02 23.83 5.78
C LEU A 74 5.47 22.38 5.89
N LEU A 75 5.85 21.78 4.76
CA LEU A 75 6.17 20.36 4.64
C LEU A 75 7.69 20.17 4.60
N ILE A 76 8.26 19.42 5.56
CA ILE A 76 9.71 19.22 5.68
C ILE A 76 10.03 17.71 5.66
N SER A 77 10.91 17.28 4.77
CA SER A 77 11.38 15.89 4.75
C SER A 77 12.20 15.58 6.02
N GLN A 78 11.90 14.46 6.69
CA GLN A 78 12.49 14.09 7.98
C GLN A 78 12.65 12.57 8.13
N PHE A 79 13.70 12.01 7.54
CA PHE A 79 13.98 10.57 7.61
C PHE A 79 14.17 10.05 9.05
N THR A 80 14.58 10.92 9.97
CA THR A 80 14.86 10.56 11.38
C THR A 80 13.63 10.18 12.18
N LEU A 81 12.40 10.40 11.68
CA LEU A 81 11.18 9.86 12.30
C LEU A 81 11.15 8.33 12.34
N TYR A 82 12.00 7.67 11.55
CA TYR A 82 12.22 6.22 11.56
C TYR A 82 13.51 5.78 12.26
N ALA A 83 14.04 6.63 13.16
CA ALA A 83 15.11 6.26 14.07
C ALA A 83 14.74 5.02 14.91
N ASP A 84 15.55 3.95 14.82
CA ASP A 84 15.57 2.86 15.78
C ASP A 84 16.62 3.14 16.85
N THR A 85 16.15 3.36 18.08
CA THR A 85 16.96 3.66 19.26
C THR A 85 17.04 2.49 20.23
N LYS A 86 16.60 1.29 19.84
CA LYS A 86 16.57 0.11 20.73
C LYS A 86 17.96 -0.46 21.03
N LYS A 87 18.96 -0.20 20.17
CA LYS A 87 20.32 -0.76 20.29
C LYS A 87 21.35 0.37 20.48
N GLY A 88 21.66 0.66 21.74
CA GLY A 88 22.68 1.65 22.12
C GLY A 88 22.22 3.11 21.97
N ASN A 89 23.17 4.05 22.07
CA ASN A 89 22.88 5.49 22.12
C ASN A 89 22.93 6.18 20.74
N ARG A 90 23.37 5.49 19.68
CA ARG A 90 23.38 6.00 18.31
C ARG A 90 22.16 5.48 17.57
N PRO A 91 21.21 6.34 17.17
CA PRO A 91 20.06 5.89 16.40
C PRO A 91 20.48 5.25 15.08
N SER A 92 19.80 4.16 14.74
CA SER A 92 19.87 3.51 13.42
C SER A 92 18.73 4.00 12.54
N PHE A 93 18.96 4.21 11.25
CA PHE A 93 17.95 4.70 10.31
C PHE A 93 17.66 3.68 9.20
N ILE A 94 17.90 2.40 9.47
CA ILE A 94 17.72 1.30 8.50
C ILE A 94 16.28 1.23 7.98
N MET A 95 15.30 1.69 8.78
CA MET A 95 13.89 1.70 8.39
C MET A 95 13.52 2.88 7.47
N SER A 96 14.38 3.89 7.33
CA SER A 96 14.10 5.03 6.45
C SER A 96 14.13 4.60 4.97
N GLY A 97 13.32 5.27 4.15
CA GLY A 97 13.23 4.96 2.74
C GLY A 97 14.53 5.21 1.97
N ASP A 98 14.69 4.48 0.86
CA ASP A 98 15.71 4.77 -0.14
C ASP A 98 15.59 6.25 -0.59
N PRO A 99 16.69 7.02 -0.69
CA PRO A 99 16.63 8.46 -0.94
C PRO A 99 15.83 8.85 -2.20
N ASP A 100 15.97 8.11 -3.30
CA ASP A 100 15.30 8.43 -4.56
C ASP A 100 13.80 8.19 -4.44
N LYS A 101 13.43 7.05 -3.84
CA LYS A 101 12.03 6.73 -3.55
C LYS A 101 11.40 7.70 -2.56
N ALA A 102 12.13 8.06 -1.50
CA ALA A 102 11.67 8.99 -0.48
C ALA A 102 11.48 10.41 -1.04
N SER A 103 12.38 10.86 -1.92
CA SER A 103 12.24 12.13 -2.64
C SER A 103 10.99 12.12 -3.52
N ALA A 104 10.79 11.07 -4.32
CA ALA A 104 9.61 10.95 -5.19
C ALA A 104 8.29 10.94 -4.40
N LEU A 105 8.24 10.24 -3.25
CA LEU A 105 7.07 10.23 -2.38
C LEU A 105 6.84 11.57 -1.68
N TYR A 106 7.91 12.29 -1.34
CA TYR A 106 7.84 13.63 -0.76
C TYR A 106 7.31 14.66 -1.78
N ASP A 107 7.83 14.63 -3.01
CA ASP A 107 7.34 15.48 -4.10
C ASP A 107 5.87 15.18 -4.42
N TYR A 108 5.50 13.90 -4.44
CA TYR A 108 4.10 13.49 -4.59
C TYR A 108 3.23 14.01 -3.44
N PHE A 109 3.70 13.93 -2.19
CA PHE A 109 2.98 14.49 -1.04
C PHE A 109 2.75 16.00 -1.18
N ILE A 110 3.75 16.76 -1.62
CA ILE A 110 3.64 18.20 -1.87
C ILE A 110 2.58 18.46 -2.96
N GLN A 111 2.62 17.70 -4.06
CA GLN A 111 1.65 17.84 -5.14
C GLN A 111 0.22 17.59 -4.64
N GLN A 112 -0.03 16.48 -3.94
CA GLN A 112 -1.36 16.15 -3.43
C GLN A 112 -1.88 17.21 -2.43
N MET A 113 -0.99 17.77 -1.59
CA MET A 113 -1.36 18.88 -0.69
C MET A 113 -1.69 20.16 -1.46
N ARG A 114 -0.96 20.46 -2.53
CA ARG A 114 -1.21 21.62 -3.40
C ARG A 114 -2.51 21.48 -4.19
N GLU A 115 -2.84 20.29 -4.67
CA GLU A 115 -4.12 20.02 -5.32
C GLU A 115 -5.29 20.24 -4.35
N ARG A 116 -5.09 19.92 -3.07
CA ARG A 116 -6.13 20.03 -2.04
C ARG A 116 -6.28 21.43 -1.44
N LEU A 117 -5.17 22.09 -1.11
CA LEU A 117 -5.17 23.39 -0.45
C LEU A 117 -4.91 24.55 -1.43
N GLY A 118 -4.40 24.32 -2.62
CA GLY A 118 -3.91 25.38 -3.50
C GLY A 118 -2.42 25.67 -3.28
N ASN A 119 -1.77 26.13 -4.34
CA ASN A 119 -0.32 26.33 -4.38
C ASN A 119 0.20 27.36 -3.36
N ASP A 120 -0.59 28.40 -3.09
CA ASP A 120 -0.27 29.52 -2.20
C ASP A 120 -0.28 29.12 -0.72
N ARG A 121 -0.99 28.04 -0.36
CA ARG A 121 -1.11 27.56 1.03
C ARG A 121 -0.12 26.44 1.38
N VAL A 122 0.76 26.04 0.45
CA VAL A 122 1.71 24.93 0.65
C VAL A 122 3.14 25.42 0.44
N ALA A 123 3.86 25.61 1.56
CA ALA A 123 5.30 25.80 1.58
C ALA A 123 6.02 24.46 1.82
N CYS A 124 7.25 24.35 1.33
CA CYS A 124 8.08 23.16 1.52
C CYS A 124 9.55 23.53 1.75
N GLY A 125 10.30 22.60 2.32
CA GLY A 125 11.76 22.64 2.32
C GLY A 125 12.36 22.15 1.02
N GLU A 126 13.65 21.87 1.04
CA GLU A 126 14.38 21.22 -0.06
C GLU A 126 14.86 19.85 0.42
N PHE A 127 14.53 18.80 -0.33
CA PHE A 127 14.86 17.43 0.07
C PHE A 127 16.40 17.25 0.13
N GLY A 128 16.90 16.68 1.22
CA GLY A 128 18.32 16.41 1.41
C GLY A 128 19.19 17.62 1.76
N ALA A 129 18.65 18.84 1.73
CA ALA A 129 19.38 20.04 2.14
C ALA A 129 19.49 20.15 3.68
N GLU A 130 20.54 20.81 4.17
CA GLU A 130 20.59 21.23 5.57
C GLU A 130 19.65 22.42 5.78
N MET A 131 18.63 22.21 6.59
CA MET A 131 17.57 23.18 6.82
C MET A 131 17.58 23.68 8.26
N LYS A 132 17.31 24.98 8.45
CA LYS A 132 16.95 25.56 9.75
C LYS A 132 15.44 25.81 9.75
N VAL A 133 14.71 25.07 10.58
CA VAL A 133 13.24 25.18 10.70
C VAL A 133 12.92 25.96 11.97
N SER A 134 12.19 27.06 11.82
CA SER A 134 11.68 27.88 12.92
C SER A 134 10.17 27.76 13.00
N LEU A 135 9.60 27.70 14.21
CA LEU A 135 8.17 27.64 14.40
C LEU A 135 7.75 28.19 15.76
N VAL A 136 6.54 28.73 15.83
CA VAL A 136 5.85 29.04 17.08
C VAL A 136 4.69 28.06 17.23
N ASN A 137 4.85 27.09 18.14
CA ASN A 137 3.85 26.04 18.36
C ASN A 137 2.64 26.64 19.09
N ASP A 138 1.48 26.55 18.47
CA ASP A 138 0.24 27.13 18.95
C ASP A 138 -0.51 26.05 19.75
N GLY A 139 -0.47 26.15 21.08
CA GLY A 139 -1.10 25.22 22.02
C GLY A 139 -0.24 24.88 23.24
N PRO A 140 0.84 24.06 23.10
CA PRO A 140 1.27 23.39 21.88
C PRO A 140 0.41 22.17 21.54
N VAL A 141 0.14 21.96 20.25
CA VAL A 141 -0.53 20.75 19.73
C VAL A 141 0.43 20.03 18.81
N THR A 142 0.74 18.77 19.14
CA THR A 142 1.64 17.91 18.35
C THR A 142 1.02 16.52 18.21
N ILE A 143 0.86 16.05 16.97
CA ILE A 143 0.16 14.80 16.65
C ILE A 143 1.03 13.97 15.71
N GLU A 144 1.25 12.70 16.05
CA GLU A 144 1.81 11.73 15.11
C GLU A 144 0.67 11.13 14.26
N LEU A 145 0.83 11.15 12.94
CA LEU A 145 0.00 10.38 12.01
C LEU A 145 0.85 9.32 11.33
N SER A 146 0.32 8.11 11.18
CA SER A 146 1.02 7.01 10.49
C SER A 146 0.08 6.27 9.56
N SER A 147 0.57 5.92 8.37
CA SER A 147 -0.16 5.05 7.43
C SER A 147 -0.24 3.59 7.90
N ASP A 148 0.51 3.22 8.95
CA ASP A 148 0.41 1.91 9.60
C ASP A 148 -0.76 1.81 10.59
N SER A 149 -1.38 2.94 10.96
CA SER A 149 -2.46 2.95 11.96
C SER A 149 -3.76 2.32 11.43
N GLN A 150 -4.51 1.65 12.31
CA GLN A 150 -5.78 0.98 11.96
C GLN A 150 -6.76 1.93 11.26
N GLN A 151 -7.60 1.37 10.38
CA GLN A 151 -8.49 2.09 9.46
C GLN A 151 -9.17 3.31 10.09
N TRP A 152 -9.03 4.47 9.43
CA TRP A 152 -9.78 5.68 9.77
C TRP A 152 -11.24 5.51 9.34
N HIS A 153 -12.15 5.43 10.30
CA HIS A 153 -13.59 5.49 10.07
C HIS A 153 -14.06 6.95 10.09
N GLY A 154 -13.59 7.77 9.15
CA GLY A 154 -14.13 9.11 8.94
C GLY A 154 -15.56 8.99 8.41
N LYS A 155 -16.56 9.13 9.26
CA LYS A 155 -17.96 9.29 8.81
C LYS A 155 -18.07 10.63 8.09
N ASP A 156 -18.50 10.60 6.83
CA ASP A 156 -19.08 11.75 6.15
C ASP A 156 -20.32 12.22 6.93
N SER A 157 -20.15 13.20 7.81
CA SER A 157 -21.27 13.88 8.45
C SER A 157 -21.65 15.12 7.63
N ALA A 158 -22.25 14.91 6.46
CA ALA A 158 -22.94 15.96 5.71
C ALA A 158 -23.95 15.38 4.70
N THR A 159 -24.95 14.63 5.18
CA THR A 159 -26.22 14.48 4.44
C THR A 159 -27.40 14.57 5.41
N SER A 160 -27.73 15.78 5.84
CA SER A 160 -29.11 16.12 6.17
C SER A 160 -29.87 16.24 4.84
N LYS A 161 -30.71 15.26 4.54
CA LYS A 161 -31.72 15.36 3.48
C LYS A 161 -32.67 16.52 3.81
N PRO A 162 -32.95 17.45 2.88
CA PRO A 162 -34.16 18.23 2.94
C PRO A 162 -35.29 17.49 2.24
N ASP A 163 -36.44 17.47 2.89
CA ASP A 163 -37.70 16.91 2.44
C ASP A 163 -38.12 17.45 1.06
N GLU A 164 -38.50 16.55 0.16
CA GLU A 164 -39.28 16.88 -1.03
C GLU A 164 -40.70 17.23 -0.61
N LYS A 165 -41.10 18.50 -0.74
CA LYS A 165 -42.45 18.85 -1.15
C LYS A 165 -42.51 20.26 -1.76
N SER A 166 -42.99 20.26 -3.01
CA SER A 166 -43.65 21.36 -3.74
C SER A 166 -42.86 22.65 -3.97
N ILE A 167 -42.55 22.95 -5.24
CA ILE A 167 -43.15 24.04 -6.03
C ILE A 167 -42.84 23.78 -7.52
N LYS A 168 -43.89 23.76 -8.34
CA LYS A 168 -43.82 23.77 -9.81
C LYS A 168 -43.54 25.19 -10.31
N HIS A 169 -42.75 25.34 -11.37
CA HIS A 169 -42.94 26.14 -12.60
C HIS A 169 -41.56 26.32 -13.28
N GLY A 170 -41.36 25.84 -14.50
CA GLY A 170 -41.29 26.74 -15.66
C GLY A 170 -39.97 26.55 -16.42
N ASN A 171 -40.07 26.20 -17.71
CA ASN A 171 -38.97 25.83 -18.62
C ASN A 171 -37.88 26.90 -18.80
N ALA A 172 -36.62 26.45 -18.86
CA ALA A 172 -35.69 26.67 -20.00
C ALA A 172 -34.32 26.01 -19.71
N LYS A 173 -33.90 25.05 -20.54
CA LYS A 173 -32.49 24.60 -20.62
C LYS A 173 -31.67 25.68 -21.35
N PRO A 174 -30.39 25.81 -21.00
CA PRO A 174 -29.37 25.50 -21.99
C PRO A 174 -28.37 24.45 -21.48
N GLU A 175 -27.88 23.68 -22.42
CA GLU A 175 -26.82 22.69 -22.30
C GLU A 175 -25.51 23.33 -21.82
N ASN A 176 -24.83 22.66 -20.89
CA ASN A 176 -23.38 22.48 -20.89
C ASN A 176 -23.01 21.32 -19.95
N GLY A 177 -22.11 20.47 -20.44
CA GLY A 177 -21.90 19.10 -20.00
C GLY A 177 -21.50 18.91 -18.54
N LYS A 178 -22.06 17.87 -17.92
CA LYS A 178 -21.51 17.28 -16.70
C LYS A 178 -20.19 16.59 -17.04
N PRO A 179 -19.16 16.62 -16.17
CA PRO A 179 -18.01 15.75 -16.32
C PRO A 179 -18.50 14.30 -16.20
N GLU A 180 -18.18 13.49 -17.20
CA GLU A 180 -18.37 12.04 -17.13
C GLU A 180 -17.60 11.49 -15.93
N THR A 181 -18.30 10.81 -15.04
CA THR A 181 -17.69 9.94 -14.04
C THR A 181 -17.02 8.79 -14.78
N GLY A 182 -15.69 8.84 -14.91
CA GLY A 182 -14.92 7.77 -15.53
C GLY A 182 -15.22 6.42 -14.87
N LYS A 183 -15.84 5.51 -15.62
CA LYS A 183 -15.82 4.08 -15.30
C LYS A 183 -14.35 3.65 -15.31
N GLN A 184 -13.81 3.20 -14.18
CA GLN A 184 -12.56 2.45 -14.18
C GLN A 184 -12.76 1.21 -15.07
N GLU A 185 -12.06 1.15 -16.20
CA GLU A 185 -11.99 -0.06 -17.00
C GLU A 185 -11.44 -1.20 -16.14
N LYS A 186 -12.19 -2.30 -16.05
CA LYS A 186 -11.72 -3.51 -15.37
C LYS A 186 -10.58 -4.10 -16.22
N ILE A 187 -9.37 -4.02 -15.69
CA ILE A 187 -8.19 -4.68 -16.27
C ILE A 187 -8.51 -6.17 -16.43
N LYS A 188 -8.53 -6.65 -17.68
CA LYS A 188 -8.73 -8.06 -18.00
C LYS A 188 -7.43 -8.82 -17.71
N LEU A 189 -7.57 -9.97 -17.01
CA LEU A 189 -6.45 -10.86 -16.71
C LEU A 189 -6.51 -12.10 -17.58
N GLU A 190 -5.38 -12.46 -18.17
CA GLU A 190 -5.17 -13.69 -18.91
C GLU A 190 -4.14 -14.57 -18.22
N TYR A 191 -4.25 -15.88 -18.40
CA TYR A 191 -3.40 -16.88 -17.73
C TYR A 191 -2.83 -17.81 -18.79
N ARG A 192 -1.51 -17.85 -18.89
CA ARG A 192 -0.79 -18.73 -19.81
C ARG A 192 0.05 -19.70 -19.01
N GLN A 193 -0.16 -21.01 -19.21
CA GLN A 193 0.63 -22.03 -18.54
C GLN A 193 2.11 -21.92 -18.98
N VAL A 194 3.02 -22.12 -18.03
CA VAL A 194 4.46 -22.07 -18.25
C VAL A 194 4.94 -23.44 -18.72
N GLU A 195 5.19 -23.57 -20.03
CA GLU A 195 5.60 -24.84 -20.64
C GLU A 195 6.82 -24.70 -21.53
N SER A 196 6.86 -23.63 -22.34
CA SER A 196 7.96 -23.38 -23.26
C SER A 196 9.18 -22.79 -22.53
N GLN A 197 10.34 -22.90 -23.17
CA GLN A 197 11.57 -22.28 -22.68
C GLN A 197 11.42 -20.75 -22.55
N GLU A 198 10.65 -20.12 -23.43
CA GLU A 198 10.35 -18.69 -23.39
C GLU A 198 9.49 -18.33 -22.18
N ASP A 199 8.45 -19.12 -21.89
CA ASP A 199 7.60 -18.91 -20.72
C ASP A 199 8.39 -19.06 -19.42
N MET A 200 9.29 -20.06 -19.35
CA MET A 200 10.17 -20.27 -18.20
C MET A 200 11.13 -19.09 -17.99
N ALA A 201 11.71 -18.56 -19.06
CA ALA A 201 12.56 -17.38 -18.99
C ALA A 201 11.78 -16.14 -18.52
N ALA A 202 10.54 -15.96 -19.01
CA ALA A 202 9.66 -14.88 -18.59
C ALA A 202 9.29 -15.00 -17.10
N ALA A 203 8.95 -16.20 -16.63
CA ALA A 203 8.67 -16.48 -15.24
C ALA A 203 9.88 -16.20 -14.34
N PHE A 204 11.07 -16.64 -14.75
CA PHE A 204 12.31 -16.38 -14.02
C PHE A 204 12.62 -14.88 -13.90
N LYS A 205 12.46 -14.12 -15.00
CA LYS A 205 12.64 -12.67 -14.99
C LYS A 205 11.67 -11.99 -14.03
N LEU A 206 10.38 -12.33 -14.12
CA LEU A 206 9.34 -11.77 -13.25
C LEU A 206 9.59 -12.06 -11.78
N ILE A 207 9.92 -13.31 -11.44
CA ILE A 207 10.11 -13.66 -10.04
C ILE A 207 11.35 -12.98 -9.46
N SER A 208 12.42 -12.85 -10.25
CA SER A 208 13.63 -12.13 -9.85
C SER A 208 13.31 -10.66 -9.52
N GLU A 209 12.54 -10.00 -10.39
CA GLU A 209 12.08 -8.63 -10.15
C GLU A 209 11.20 -8.54 -8.90
N ILE A 210 10.17 -9.38 -8.80
CA ILE A 210 9.19 -9.34 -7.71
C ILE A 210 9.87 -9.65 -6.37
N TRP A 211 10.69 -10.70 -6.27
CA TRP A 211 11.32 -11.12 -5.02
C TRP A 211 12.40 -10.15 -4.55
N SER A 212 13.13 -9.51 -5.48
CA SER A 212 14.11 -8.47 -5.15
C SER A 212 13.51 -7.27 -4.41
N VAL A 213 12.18 -7.10 -4.50
CA VAL A 213 11.39 -6.11 -3.78
C VAL A 213 10.67 -6.73 -2.58
N CYS A 214 10.04 -7.90 -2.73
CA CYS A 214 9.18 -8.49 -1.70
C CYS A 214 9.93 -9.17 -0.55
N TYR A 215 11.11 -9.73 -0.83
CA TYR A 215 11.83 -10.62 0.09
C TYR A 215 13.20 -10.08 0.50
N ARG A 216 13.60 -8.89 0.03
CA ARG A 216 14.88 -8.24 0.31
C ARG A 216 15.18 -8.14 1.80
N ASP A 217 14.16 -7.80 2.59
CA ASP A 217 14.28 -7.59 4.04
C ASP A 217 13.79 -8.80 4.86
N VAL A 218 13.40 -9.88 4.18
CA VAL A 218 12.88 -11.12 4.78
C VAL A 218 13.94 -12.20 4.79
N ILE A 219 14.68 -12.33 3.69
CA ILE A 219 15.74 -13.34 3.48
C ILE A 219 16.94 -12.69 2.78
N SER A 220 18.14 -13.24 3.01
CA SER A 220 19.36 -12.67 2.40
C SER A 220 19.32 -12.76 0.87
N LYS A 221 20.06 -11.87 0.18
CA LYS A 221 20.21 -11.95 -1.29
C LYS A 221 20.71 -13.32 -1.75
N GLN A 222 21.66 -13.91 -1.03
CA GLN A 222 22.19 -15.24 -1.34
C GLN A 222 21.13 -16.34 -1.19
N GLN A 223 20.31 -16.28 -0.14
CA GLN A 223 19.18 -17.19 0.05
C GLN A 223 18.13 -17.01 -1.06
N MET A 224 17.84 -15.77 -1.43
CA MET A 224 16.89 -15.45 -2.49
C MET A 224 17.34 -15.99 -3.84
N ASP A 225 18.60 -15.75 -4.23
CA ASP A 225 19.20 -16.24 -5.48
C ASP A 225 19.18 -17.79 -5.52
N TYR A 226 19.48 -18.44 -4.39
CA TYR A 226 19.40 -19.90 -4.24
C TYR A 226 17.96 -20.41 -4.41
N MET A 227 16.99 -19.83 -3.70
CA MET A 227 15.59 -20.26 -3.76
C MET A 227 15.00 -20.04 -5.16
N ILE A 228 15.29 -18.90 -5.80
CA ILE A 228 14.81 -18.61 -7.15
C ILE A 228 15.38 -19.63 -8.15
N SER A 229 16.69 -19.87 -8.12
CA SER A 229 17.32 -20.83 -9.02
C SER A 229 16.80 -22.26 -8.82
N TYR A 230 16.54 -22.66 -7.58
CA TYR A 230 15.99 -23.98 -7.26
C TYR A 230 14.51 -24.12 -7.64
N MET A 231 13.66 -23.17 -7.23
CA MET A 231 12.20 -23.27 -7.35
C MET A 231 11.67 -22.90 -8.74
N TYR A 232 12.46 -22.19 -9.55
CA TYR A 232 12.08 -21.71 -10.88
C TYR A 232 13.02 -22.24 -11.98
N SER A 233 13.75 -23.33 -11.68
CA SER A 233 14.48 -24.06 -12.72
C SER A 233 13.51 -24.71 -13.71
N PRO A 234 13.89 -24.88 -14.99
CA PRO A 234 13.08 -25.61 -15.96
C PRO A 234 12.69 -27.03 -15.51
N GLU A 235 13.58 -27.72 -14.81
CA GLU A 235 13.34 -29.06 -14.29
C GLU A 235 12.28 -29.05 -13.18
N THR A 236 12.40 -28.14 -12.21
CA THR A 236 11.43 -27.98 -11.12
C THR A 236 10.06 -27.61 -11.66
N ILE A 237 9.98 -26.66 -12.61
CA ILE A 237 8.71 -26.24 -13.21
C ILE A 237 8.05 -27.43 -13.93
N ARG A 238 8.79 -28.19 -14.74
CA ARG A 238 8.24 -29.37 -15.44
C ARG A 238 7.76 -30.44 -14.46
N LYS A 239 8.52 -30.68 -13.40
CA LYS A 239 8.15 -31.64 -12.35
C LYS A 239 6.88 -31.22 -11.62
N GLU A 240 6.80 -29.97 -11.16
CA GLU A 240 5.60 -29.44 -10.49
C GLU A 240 4.36 -29.54 -11.40
N THR A 241 4.50 -29.20 -12.69
CA THR A 241 3.42 -29.37 -13.67
C THR A 241 2.99 -30.83 -13.82
N ALA A 242 3.93 -31.78 -13.90
CA ALA A 242 3.61 -33.21 -13.98
C ALA A 242 2.92 -33.74 -12.71
N ASP A 243 3.23 -33.15 -11.55
CA ASP A 243 2.60 -33.45 -10.27
C ASP A 243 1.23 -32.75 -10.08
N GLY A 244 0.64 -32.16 -11.13
CA GLY A 244 -0.66 -31.48 -11.05
C GLY A 244 -0.62 -30.06 -10.46
N ARG A 245 0.58 -29.46 -10.37
CA ARG A 245 0.83 -28.13 -9.80
C ARG A 245 1.42 -27.18 -10.86
N PRO A 246 0.71 -26.92 -11.97
CA PRO A 246 1.22 -26.08 -13.04
C PRO A 246 1.47 -24.64 -12.56
N MET A 247 2.40 -23.98 -13.24
CA MET A 247 2.64 -22.55 -13.08
C MET A 247 2.02 -21.79 -14.26
N PHE A 248 1.45 -20.62 -13.99
CA PHE A 248 0.85 -19.73 -14.96
C PHE A 248 1.50 -18.36 -14.89
N LEU A 249 1.84 -17.80 -16.05
CA LEU A 249 2.05 -16.36 -16.24
C LEU A 249 0.70 -15.68 -16.15
N VAL A 250 0.60 -14.68 -15.27
CA VAL A 250 -0.54 -13.77 -15.21
C VAL A 250 -0.25 -12.60 -16.12
N LYS A 251 -1.17 -12.29 -17.04
CA LYS A 251 -0.98 -11.30 -18.11
C LYS A 251 -2.09 -10.27 -18.12
N THR A 252 -1.76 -9.07 -18.58
CA THR A 252 -2.69 -8.10 -19.18
C THR A 252 -2.42 -8.03 -20.67
N ASP A 253 -3.29 -7.37 -21.45
CA ASP A 253 -3.25 -7.35 -22.92
C ASP A 253 -1.85 -7.05 -23.52
N GLU A 254 -1.01 -6.29 -22.81
CA GLU A 254 0.32 -5.91 -23.29
C GLU A 254 1.52 -6.56 -22.55
N ASN A 255 1.35 -7.20 -21.38
CA ASN A 255 2.50 -7.57 -20.54
C ASN A 255 2.27 -8.79 -19.62
N ASN A 256 3.34 -9.51 -19.29
CA ASN A 256 3.34 -10.45 -18.17
C ASN A 256 3.50 -9.65 -16.87
N ILE A 257 2.60 -9.86 -15.91
CA ILE A 257 2.46 -9.01 -14.72
C ILE A 257 2.60 -9.77 -13.39
N GLY A 258 2.70 -11.10 -13.45
CA GLY A 258 2.76 -11.93 -12.26
C GLY A 258 2.84 -13.41 -12.55
N LEU A 259 2.82 -14.19 -11.47
CA LEU A 259 2.85 -15.64 -11.50
C LEU A 259 1.79 -16.21 -10.55
N LEU A 260 1.18 -17.30 -10.96
CA LEU A 260 0.21 -18.07 -10.20
C LEU A 260 0.56 -19.56 -10.29
N SER A 261 0.49 -20.29 -9.19
CA SER A 261 0.54 -21.76 -9.20
C SER A 261 -0.30 -22.29 -8.06
N TYR A 262 -1.17 -23.24 -8.36
CA TYR A 262 -2.05 -23.92 -7.42
C TYR A 262 -2.36 -25.33 -7.96
N GLU A 263 -2.75 -26.24 -7.08
CA GLU A 263 -3.17 -27.59 -7.45
C GLU A 263 -4.44 -27.55 -8.31
N LEU A 264 -4.47 -28.32 -9.41
CA LEU A 264 -5.67 -28.38 -10.26
C LEU A 264 -6.76 -29.27 -9.69
N ASP A 265 -6.39 -30.32 -8.99
CA ASP A 265 -7.31 -31.26 -8.36
C ASP A 265 -7.19 -31.17 -6.84
N PRO A 266 -8.31 -31.24 -6.10
CA PRO A 266 -8.25 -31.28 -4.66
C PRO A 266 -7.61 -32.58 -4.17
N ASP A 267 -6.93 -32.50 -3.03
CA ASP A 267 -6.42 -33.67 -2.33
C ASP A 267 -7.57 -34.54 -1.76
N PRO A 268 -7.28 -35.71 -1.15
CA PRO A 268 -8.31 -36.58 -0.58
C PRO A 268 -9.17 -35.94 0.53
N GLU A 269 -8.71 -34.87 1.19
CA GLU A 269 -9.48 -34.10 2.18
C GLU A 269 -10.32 -32.99 1.53
N GLY A 270 -10.23 -32.86 0.20
CA GLY A 270 -10.93 -31.87 -0.59
C GLY A 270 -10.22 -30.51 -0.61
N VAL A 271 -8.93 -30.42 -0.27
CA VAL A 271 -8.24 -29.13 -0.20
C VAL A 271 -7.49 -28.85 -1.50
N ILE A 272 -7.59 -27.62 -2.00
CA ILE A 272 -6.70 -27.10 -3.05
C ILE A 272 -5.63 -26.22 -2.43
N TYR A 273 -4.37 -26.52 -2.71
CA TYR A 273 -3.26 -25.71 -2.24
C TYR A 273 -2.84 -24.63 -3.26
N LEU A 274 -2.80 -23.38 -2.82
CA LEU A 274 -2.23 -22.24 -3.56
C LEU A 274 -0.74 -22.10 -3.22
N HIS A 275 0.13 -22.56 -4.13
CA HIS A 275 1.58 -22.58 -3.94
C HIS A 275 2.24 -21.22 -4.18
N LYS A 276 1.84 -20.50 -5.23
CA LYS A 276 2.52 -19.29 -5.69
C LYS A 276 1.49 -18.25 -6.12
N ILE A 277 1.58 -17.03 -5.59
CA ILE A 277 0.84 -15.88 -6.09
C ILE A 277 1.70 -14.63 -5.98
N TYR A 278 2.13 -14.13 -7.14
CA TYR A 278 3.04 -13.00 -7.25
C TYR A 278 2.52 -12.03 -8.29
N LEU A 279 2.65 -10.74 -7.98
CA LEU A 279 2.30 -9.64 -8.88
C LEU A 279 3.40 -8.61 -8.82
N LEU A 280 3.67 -7.96 -9.95
CA LEU A 280 4.58 -6.82 -10.02
C LEU A 280 4.20 -5.76 -8.97
N PRO A 281 5.18 -5.25 -8.19
CA PRO A 281 4.92 -4.26 -7.15
C PRO A 281 4.24 -2.97 -7.64
N THR A 282 4.38 -2.62 -8.92
CA THR A 282 3.75 -1.45 -9.55
C THR A 282 2.23 -1.60 -9.77
N LEU A 283 1.71 -2.83 -9.76
CA LEU A 283 0.30 -3.15 -10.02
C LEU A 283 -0.49 -3.49 -8.76
N TRP A 284 0.19 -3.43 -7.63
CA TRP A 284 -0.35 -3.60 -6.31
C TRP A 284 -1.40 -2.56 -5.94
N GLY A 285 -2.38 -2.95 -5.12
CA GLY A 285 -3.45 -2.05 -4.67
C GLY A 285 -4.60 -1.86 -5.68
N ARG A 286 -4.48 -2.38 -6.91
CA ARG A 286 -5.48 -2.27 -7.98
C ARG A 286 -6.55 -3.37 -7.98
N GLY A 287 -6.66 -4.15 -6.90
CA GLY A 287 -7.59 -5.28 -6.81
C GLY A 287 -7.18 -6.56 -7.56
N LEU A 288 -6.15 -6.53 -8.41
CA LEU A 288 -5.72 -7.67 -9.24
C LEU A 288 -5.36 -8.93 -8.43
N GLY A 289 -4.73 -8.77 -7.26
CA GLY A 289 -4.42 -9.91 -6.38
C GLY A 289 -5.70 -10.62 -5.89
N SER A 290 -6.74 -9.86 -5.54
CA SER A 290 -8.06 -10.42 -5.20
C SER A 290 -8.74 -11.05 -6.41
N THR A 291 -8.57 -10.48 -7.61
CA THR A 291 -9.08 -11.07 -8.86
C THR A 291 -8.43 -12.44 -9.13
N ILE A 292 -7.11 -12.55 -8.94
CA ILE A 292 -6.37 -13.82 -9.07
C ILE A 292 -6.83 -14.82 -8.01
N LEU A 293 -6.95 -14.40 -6.74
CA LEU A 293 -7.46 -15.27 -5.67
C LEU A 293 -8.89 -15.75 -5.96
N SER A 294 -9.75 -14.88 -6.49
CA SER A 294 -11.13 -15.24 -6.87
C SER A 294 -11.16 -16.33 -7.94
N ARG A 295 -10.21 -16.34 -8.88
CA ARG A 295 -10.07 -17.42 -9.85
C ARG A 295 -9.81 -18.75 -9.16
N VAL A 296 -8.86 -18.81 -8.24
CA VAL A 296 -8.50 -20.05 -7.51
C VAL A 296 -9.67 -20.52 -6.65
N ILE A 297 -10.35 -19.60 -5.95
CA ILE A 297 -11.52 -19.91 -5.12
C ILE A 297 -12.68 -20.44 -5.98
N ASN A 298 -12.93 -19.85 -7.15
CA ASN A 298 -13.97 -20.32 -8.06
C ASN A 298 -13.62 -21.68 -8.67
N HIS A 299 -12.34 -21.90 -8.99
CA HIS A 299 -11.86 -23.21 -9.41
C HIS A 299 -12.11 -24.26 -8.32
N ALA A 300 -11.73 -23.97 -7.07
CA ALA A 300 -11.95 -24.85 -5.93
C ALA A 300 -13.44 -25.19 -5.74
N LYS A 301 -14.34 -24.20 -5.83
CA LYS A 301 -15.79 -24.43 -5.83
C LYS A 301 -16.23 -25.38 -6.93
N ASN A 302 -15.79 -25.14 -8.16
CA ASN A 302 -16.19 -25.97 -9.31
C ASN A 302 -15.62 -27.39 -9.23
N ALA A 303 -14.45 -27.55 -8.63
CA ALA A 303 -13.82 -28.85 -8.38
C ALA A 303 -14.41 -29.60 -7.17
N GLY A 304 -15.39 -29.00 -6.46
CA GLY A 304 -16.00 -29.61 -5.27
C GLY A 304 -15.08 -29.63 -4.05
N ALA A 305 -14.05 -28.78 -4.02
CA ALA A 305 -13.14 -28.65 -2.89
C ALA A 305 -13.87 -28.14 -1.64
N THR A 306 -13.37 -28.55 -0.46
CA THR A 306 -13.82 -28.11 0.86
C THR A 306 -13.11 -26.83 1.29
N ALA A 307 -11.88 -26.59 0.84
CA ALA A 307 -11.12 -25.39 1.18
C ALA A 307 -10.03 -25.04 0.17
N VAL A 308 -9.50 -23.82 0.31
CA VAL A 308 -8.23 -23.39 -0.28
C VAL A 308 -7.25 -23.08 0.84
N GLU A 309 -6.03 -23.61 0.75
CA GLU A 309 -4.94 -23.36 1.70
C GLU A 309 -3.74 -22.71 1.04
N LEU A 310 -2.96 -21.96 1.82
CA LEU A 310 -1.69 -21.38 1.39
C LEU A 310 -0.75 -21.17 2.58
N ASN A 311 0.54 -21.09 2.29
CA ASN A 311 1.54 -20.60 3.24
C ASN A 311 1.90 -19.14 2.94
N VAL A 312 2.15 -18.38 3.99
CA VAL A 312 2.64 -17.01 3.89
C VAL A 312 3.61 -16.72 5.01
N ASN A 313 4.77 -16.16 4.66
CA ASN A 313 5.75 -15.77 5.66
C ASN A 313 5.15 -14.82 6.71
N LYS A 314 5.42 -15.05 8.00
CA LYS A 314 4.84 -14.28 9.10
C LYS A 314 5.18 -12.79 9.04
N LYS A 315 6.30 -12.42 8.40
CA LYS A 315 6.69 -11.03 8.18
C LYS A 315 6.03 -10.39 6.96
N ASN A 316 5.38 -11.17 6.08
CA ASN A 316 4.69 -10.67 4.90
C ASN A 316 3.27 -10.16 5.24
N THR A 317 3.21 -9.14 6.10
CA THR A 317 1.97 -8.54 6.62
C THR A 317 1.06 -7.99 5.53
N ARG A 318 1.63 -7.64 4.36
CA ARG A 318 0.89 -7.20 3.18
C ARG A 318 0.08 -8.35 2.56
N ALA A 319 0.73 -9.49 2.33
CA ALA A 319 0.07 -10.66 1.74
C ALA A 319 -0.98 -11.21 2.72
N ILE A 320 -0.65 -11.32 4.02
CA ILE A 320 -1.58 -11.74 5.08
C ILE A 320 -2.88 -10.90 5.03
N ARG A 321 -2.77 -9.57 5.09
CA ARG A 321 -3.93 -8.66 4.97
C ARG A 321 -4.70 -8.79 3.67
N SER A 322 -4.05 -9.21 2.58
CA SER A 322 -4.72 -9.49 1.32
C SER A 322 -5.53 -10.78 1.40
N TYR A 323 -4.98 -11.84 1.99
CA TYR A 323 -5.67 -13.12 2.18
C TYR A 323 -6.85 -12.98 3.15
N GLU A 324 -6.68 -12.28 4.28
CA GLU A 324 -7.75 -11.99 5.25
C GLU A 324 -8.95 -11.29 4.59
N ARG A 325 -8.70 -10.28 3.75
CA ARG A 325 -9.76 -9.59 2.99
C ARG A 325 -10.49 -10.48 1.98
N ASN A 326 -9.84 -11.56 1.53
CA ASN A 326 -10.46 -12.57 0.68
C ASN A 326 -11.06 -13.73 1.51
N GLY A 327 -11.10 -13.59 2.84
CA GLY A 327 -11.73 -14.53 3.77
C GLY A 327 -10.90 -15.76 4.10
N PHE A 328 -9.57 -15.66 3.99
CA PHE A 328 -8.68 -16.64 4.60
C PHE A 328 -8.47 -16.30 6.08
N VAL A 329 -8.27 -17.33 6.91
CA VAL A 329 -7.94 -17.21 8.33
C VAL A 329 -6.69 -18.02 8.63
N THR A 330 -5.89 -17.56 9.59
CA THR A 330 -4.72 -18.31 10.06
C THR A 330 -5.16 -19.57 10.80
N LYS A 331 -4.70 -20.74 10.34
CA LYS A 331 -5.04 -22.05 10.92
C LYS A 331 -3.94 -22.58 11.84
N SER A 332 -2.68 -22.38 11.47
CA SER A 332 -1.53 -22.79 12.28
C SER A 332 -0.26 -22.05 11.86
N GLU A 333 0.77 -22.17 12.69
CA GLU A 333 2.12 -21.71 12.39
C GLU A 333 2.97 -22.88 11.89
N ILE A 334 3.77 -22.65 10.85
CA ILE A 334 4.67 -23.65 10.27
C ILE A 334 6.09 -23.09 10.30
N VAL A 335 6.99 -23.82 10.94
CA VAL A 335 8.44 -23.58 10.83
C VAL A 335 9.06 -24.77 10.13
N LYS A 336 9.67 -24.54 8.96
CA LYS A 336 10.28 -25.60 8.15
C LYS A 336 11.73 -25.26 7.84
N ASP A 337 12.66 -26.13 8.21
CA ASP A 337 14.04 -26.07 7.73
C ASP A 337 14.06 -26.40 6.22
N ILE A 338 14.64 -25.50 5.43
CA ILE A 338 14.76 -25.65 3.97
C ILE A 338 16.21 -25.89 3.53
N GLY A 339 17.09 -26.23 4.47
CA GLY A 339 18.51 -26.49 4.25
C GLY A 339 19.37 -25.21 4.31
N ASN A 340 20.69 -25.39 4.32
CA ASN A 340 21.69 -24.32 4.36
C ASN A 340 21.54 -23.33 5.53
N GLY A 341 20.93 -23.76 6.64
CA GLY A 341 20.69 -22.92 7.81
C GLY A 341 19.51 -21.95 7.65
N PHE A 342 18.68 -22.14 6.62
CA PHE A 342 17.51 -21.31 6.35
C PHE A 342 16.22 -21.98 6.81
N ILE A 343 15.31 -21.18 7.38
CA ILE A 343 13.98 -21.62 7.78
C ILE A 343 12.91 -20.83 7.05
N MET A 344 11.81 -21.49 6.71
CA MET A 344 10.54 -20.83 6.41
C MET A 344 9.74 -20.72 7.70
N ASP A 345 9.37 -19.50 8.06
CA ASP A 345 8.58 -19.18 9.25
C ASP A 345 7.27 -18.56 8.77
N ASP A 346 6.28 -19.41 8.57
CA ASP A 346 5.07 -19.11 7.82
C ASP A 346 3.81 -19.32 8.67
N PHE A 347 2.74 -18.64 8.32
CA PHE A 347 1.38 -19.03 8.67
C PHE A 347 0.82 -19.94 7.58
N LEU A 348 0.16 -21.03 7.99
CA LEU A 348 -0.81 -21.73 7.15
C LEU A 348 -2.13 -20.97 7.25
N MET A 349 -2.60 -20.44 6.14
CA MET A 349 -3.89 -19.76 6.04
C MET A 349 -4.88 -20.60 5.23
N ARG A 350 -6.12 -20.66 5.69
CA ARG A 350 -7.19 -21.48 5.11
C ARG A 350 -8.43 -20.64 4.83
N LYS A 351 -9.07 -20.89 3.70
CA LYS A 351 -10.41 -20.40 3.38
C LYS A 351 -11.32 -21.58 3.13
N GLU A 352 -12.35 -21.74 3.97
CA GLU A 352 -13.40 -22.73 3.72
C GLU A 352 -14.21 -22.36 2.46
N ILE A 353 -14.52 -23.38 1.68
CA ILE A 353 -15.40 -23.30 0.52
C ILE A 353 -16.76 -23.87 0.94
N ASN A 354 -17.69 -22.96 1.21
CA ASN A 354 -19.07 -23.34 1.41
C ASN A 354 -19.65 -23.72 0.04
N ASN A 355 -19.79 -25.01 -0.21
CA ASN A 355 -20.61 -25.50 -1.30
C ASN A 355 -22.06 -25.36 -0.85
N ASP A 356 -22.72 -24.26 -1.26
CA ASP A 356 -24.18 -24.20 -1.23
C ASP A 356 -24.66 -25.36 -2.11
N LYS A 357 -25.09 -26.45 -1.47
CA LYS A 357 -25.70 -27.62 -2.13
C LYS A 357 -27.12 -27.30 -2.56
#